data_AF-A0A1B6J4C6-F1
#
_entry.id   AF-A0A1B6J4C6-F1
#
_cell.length_a   1.000
_cell.length_b   1.000
_cell.length_c   1.000
_cell.angle_alpha   90.00
_cell.angle_beta   90.00
_cell.angle_gamma   90.00
#
_symmetry.space_group_name_H-M   'P 1'
#
loop_
_entity.id
_entity.type
_entity.pdbx_description
1 polymer ?
#
loop_
_entity_poly.entity_id
_entity_poly.type
_entity_poly.pdbx_seq_one_letter_code
_entity_poly.pdbx_strand_id
1 'polypeptide(L)'
;GTMLVWSEFITPHAIRVQTPPRHIPGVVEVTLSYKSKQFCKGAPGRFVYVSLNEPTIDYGFQRLQKLIPRHPGDPEKLPKEIILKRAADLAEALYSMPRSNQL
;
A
#
# COMPACT_ATOMS: atom_id res chain seq x y z
N GLY A 1 15.61 10.15 -7.32
CA GLY A 1 14.62 11.08 -6.75
C GLY A 1 15.35 12.06 -5.85
N THR A 2 14.72 13.19 -5.50
CA THR A 2 15.35 14.24 -4.65
C THR A 2 14.96 14.16 -3.17
N MET A 3 13.93 13.40 -2.82
CA MET A 3 13.48 13.24 -1.43
C MET A 3 14.45 12.36 -0.64
N LEU A 4 14.88 12.86 0.52
CA LEU A 4 15.65 12.09 1.49
C LEU A 4 14.70 11.37 2.45
N VAL A 5 14.99 10.10 2.70
CA VAL A 5 14.30 9.29 3.71
C VAL A 5 15.33 8.67 4.64
N TRP A 6 14.99 8.59 5.92
CA TRP A 6 15.80 7.89 6.89
C TRP A 6 15.69 6.38 6.69
N SER A 7 16.80 5.69 6.93
CA SER A 7 16.89 4.24 6.86
C SER A 7 17.17 3.66 8.22
N GLU A 8 16.57 2.51 8.50
CA GLU A 8 16.97 1.65 9.61
C GLU A 8 17.98 0.61 9.12
N PHE A 9 19.01 0.39 9.91
CA PHE A 9 20.03 -0.61 9.64
C PHE A 9 19.51 -2.00 10.04
N ILE A 10 19.53 -2.96 9.11
CA ILE A 10 19.21 -4.36 9.40
C ILE A 10 20.50 -5.18 9.45
N THR A 11 21.28 -5.15 8.36
CA THR A 11 22.58 -5.82 8.23
C THR A 11 23.52 -4.99 7.35
N PRO A 12 24.83 -5.32 7.26
CA PRO A 12 25.75 -4.63 6.34
C PRO A 12 25.32 -4.63 4.86
N HIS A 13 24.38 -5.50 4.48
CA HIS A 13 23.88 -5.66 3.12
C HIS A 13 22.39 -5.36 2.99
N ALA A 14 21.72 -4.93 4.06
CA ALA A 14 20.29 -4.66 4.06
C ALA A 14 19.93 -3.46 4.93
N ILE A 15 19.16 -2.54 4.35
CA ILE A 15 18.56 -1.40 5.03
C ILE A 15 17.06 -1.39 4.79
N ARG A 16 16.30 -0.94 5.78
CA ARG A 16 14.86 -0.69 5.65
C ARG A 16 14.62 0.79 5.46
N VAL A 17 13.70 1.13 4.57
CA VAL A 17 13.22 2.51 4.38
C VAL A 17 11.70 2.51 4.30
N GLN A 18 11.10 3.64 4.64
CA GLN A 18 9.69 3.89 4.35
C GLN A 18 9.59 4.72 3.07
N THR A 19 8.84 4.22 2.10
CA THR A 19 8.61 4.93 0.83
C THR A 19 7.85 6.23 1.09
N PRO A 20 8.39 7.39 0.70
CA PRO A 20 7.69 8.66 0.90
C PRO A 20 6.49 8.77 -0.05
N PRO A 21 5.41 9.49 0.32
CA PRO A 21 4.31 9.74 -0.60
C PRO A 21 4.75 10.51 -1.84
N ARG A 22 4.22 10.14 -3.01
CA ARG A 22 4.44 10.86 -4.27
C ARG A 22 3.15 10.89 -5.07
N HIS A 23 2.75 12.07 -5.54
CA HIS A 23 1.51 12.26 -6.30
C HIS A 23 1.61 11.83 -7.76
N ILE A 24 2.82 11.88 -8.33
CA ILE A 24 3.05 11.56 -9.74
C ILE A 24 3.60 10.12 -9.85
N PRO A 25 2.95 9.23 -10.61
CA PRO A 25 3.45 7.89 -10.86
C PRO A 25 4.76 7.91 -11.68
N GLY A 26 5.39 6.76 -11.83
CA GLY A 26 6.57 6.55 -12.66
C GLY A 26 7.81 6.14 -11.87
N VAL A 27 8.88 5.91 -12.63
CA VAL A 27 10.17 5.42 -12.11
C VAL A 27 10.92 6.55 -11.41
N VAL A 28 11.52 6.23 -10.26
CA VAL A 28 12.48 7.07 -9.58
C VAL A 28 13.79 6.31 -9.38
N GLU A 29 14.90 7.01 -9.58
CA GLU A 29 16.21 6.52 -9.21
C GLU A 29 16.40 6.59 -7.69
N VAL A 30 17.00 5.56 -7.11
CA VAL A 30 17.30 5.44 -5.69
C VAL A 30 18.81 5.49 -5.51
N THR A 31 19.26 6.44 -4.69
CA THR A 31 20.67 6.68 -4.38
C THR A 31 20.84 6.76 -2.88
N LEU A 32 22.05 6.50 -2.37
CA LEU A 32 22.36 6.63 -0.95
C LEU A 32 22.96 8.01 -0.65
N SER A 33 22.73 8.51 0.56
CA SER A 33 23.29 9.78 1.02
C SER A 33 23.76 9.65 2.47
N TYR A 34 24.97 10.12 2.76
CA TYR A 34 25.51 10.19 4.13
C TYR A 34 26.31 11.48 4.30
N LYS A 35 25.99 12.27 5.32
CA LYS A 35 26.61 13.59 5.57
C LYS A 35 26.67 14.47 4.31
N SER A 36 25.54 14.55 3.60
CA SER A 36 25.39 15.32 2.35
C SER A 36 26.23 14.82 1.16
N LYS A 37 26.98 13.72 1.29
CA LYS A 37 27.66 13.06 0.19
C LYS A 37 26.72 12.00 -0.42
N GLN A 38 26.50 12.10 -1.73
CA GLN A 38 25.67 11.16 -2.48
C GLN A 38 26.51 10.04 -3.10
N PHE A 39 25.96 8.83 -3.08
CA PHE A 39 26.55 7.60 -3.62
C PHE A 39 25.60 6.95 -4.63
N CYS A 40 26.10 5.98 -5.40
CA CYS A 40 25.33 5.23 -6.40
C CYS A 40 24.76 6.08 -7.56
N LYS A 41 25.30 7.28 -7.84
CA LYS A 41 24.86 8.11 -8.97
C LYS A 41 25.06 7.45 -10.35
N GLY A 42 26.15 6.69 -10.52
CA GLY A 42 26.44 5.98 -11.77
C GLY A 42 25.76 4.60 -11.89
N ALA A 43 25.15 4.11 -10.81
CA ALA A 43 24.45 2.83 -10.76
C ALA A 43 23.29 2.91 -9.76
N PRO A 44 22.26 3.72 -10.04
CA PRO A 44 21.16 3.91 -9.11
C PRO A 44 20.24 2.67 -9.07
N GLY A 45 19.65 2.44 -7.90
CA GLY A 45 18.49 1.55 -7.80
C GLY A 45 17.28 2.16 -8.51
N ARG A 46 16.27 1.36 -8.83
CA ARG A 46 15.03 1.84 -9.44
C ARG A 46 13.85 1.46 -8.57
N PHE A 47 12.99 2.44 -8.27
CA PHE A 47 11.73 2.24 -7.58
C PHE A 47 10.61 2.83 -8.42
N VAL A 48 9.44 2.18 -8.46
CA VAL A 48 8.32 2.60 -9.30
C VAL A 48 7.15 3.03 -8.42
N TYR A 49 6.71 4.27 -8.59
CA TYR A 49 5.42 4.71 -8.05
C TYR A 49 4.32 4.34 -9.03
N VAL A 50 3.38 3.51 -8.59
CA VAL A 50 2.15 3.23 -9.32
C VAL A 50 1.04 4.15 -8.83
N SER A 51 0.13 4.54 -9.70
CA SER A 51 -0.99 5.40 -9.33
C SER A 51 -1.96 4.63 -8.42
N LEU A 52 -2.36 5.24 -7.30
CA LEU A 52 -3.45 4.71 -6.47
C LEU A 52 -4.83 4.86 -7.14
N ASN A 53 -4.92 5.69 -8.19
CA ASN A 53 -6.15 5.86 -8.97
C ASN A 53 -6.28 4.83 -10.08
N GLU A 54 -5.21 4.08 -10.40
CA GLU A 54 -5.38 2.85 -11.18
C GLU A 54 -6.04 1.81 -10.26
N PRO A 55 -7.17 1.20 -10.68
CA PRO A 55 -7.81 0.13 -9.93
C PRO A 55 -6.92 -1.12 -9.97
N THR A 56 -5.89 -1.13 -9.13
CA THR A 56 -5.06 -2.31 -8.90
C THR A 56 -5.74 -3.21 -7.87
N ILE A 57 -5.56 -4.52 -8.05
CA ILE A 57 -6.12 -5.54 -7.15
C ILE A 57 -5.66 -5.27 -5.71
N ASP A 58 -4.38 -4.96 -5.49
CA ASP A 58 -3.84 -4.70 -4.15
C ASP A 58 -4.39 -3.42 -3.50
N TYR A 59 -4.59 -2.35 -4.27
CA TYR A 59 -5.24 -1.14 -3.74
C TYR A 59 -6.70 -1.41 -3.36
N GLY A 60 -7.41 -2.23 -4.16
CA GLY A 60 -8.74 -2.73 -3.83
C GLY A 60 -8.76 -3.46 -2.48
N PHE A 61 -7.82 -4.38 -2.26
CA PHE A 61 -7.67 -5.08 -0.98
C PHE A 61 -7.31 -4.13 0.18
N GLN A 62 -6.45 -3.13 -0.04
CA GLN A 62 -6.10 -2.16 0.98
C GLN A 62 -7.31 -1.32 1.40
N ARG A 63 -8.17 -0.94 0.45
CA ARG A 63 -9.43 -0.25 0.73
C ARG A 63 -10.40 -1.14 1.48
N LEU A 64 -10.62 -2.36 0.99
CA LEU A 64 -11.52 -3.33 1.62
C LEU A 64 -11.05 -3.68 3.03
N GLN A 65 -9.76 -3.86 3.28
CA GLN A 65 -9.25 -4.15 4.63
C GLN A 65 -9.62 -3.08 5.67
N LYS A 66 -9.81 -1.82 5.25
CA LYS A 66 -10.26 -0.72 6.12
C LYS A 66 -11.77 -0.68 6.31
N LEU A 67 -12.54 -1.14 5.31
CA LEU A 67 -13.99 -1.04 5.29
C LEU A 67 -14.69 -2.30 5.80
N ILE A 68 -14.05 -3.47 5.69
CA ILE A 68 -14.62 -4.75 6.08
C ILE A 68 -14.68 -4.86 7.62
N PRO A 69 -15.86 -5.16 8.19
CA PRO A 69 -16.03 -5.39 9.62
C PRO A 69 -15.16 -6.54 10.12
N ARG A 70 -14.68 -6.41 11.37
CA ARG A 70 -13.85 -7.40 12.06
C ARG A 70 -14.65 -8.11 13.15
N HIS A 71 -14.42 -9.40 13.31
CA HIS A 71 -15.05 -10.23 14.33
C HIS A 71 -14.03 -10.59 15.43
N PRO A 72 -14.50 -10.94 16.65
CA PRO A 72 -13.62 -11.46 17.70
C PRO A 72 -12.79 -12.65 17.19
N GLY A 73 -11.48 -12.63 17.43
CA GLY A 73 -10.54 -13.67 16.98
C GLY A 73 -9.88 -13.43 15.62
N ASP A 74 -10.24 -12.35 14.90
CA ASP A 74 -9.59 -12.03 13.62
C ASP A 74 -8.11 -11.61 13.79
N PRO A 75 -7.18 -12.13 12.96
CA PRO A 75 -5.77 -11.76 12.99
C PRO A 75 -5.56 -10.33 12.49
N GLU A 76 -4.65 -9.55 13.09
CA GLU A 76 -4.41 -8.12 12.79
C GLU A 76 -4.49 -7.76 11.29
N LYS A 77 -3.91 -8.61 10.43
CA LYS A 77 -4.11 -8.57 8.98
C LYS A 77 -5.02 -9.70 8.51
N LEU A 78 -6.18 -9.36 7.97
CA LEU A 78 -7.12 -10.33 7.39
C LEU A 78 -6.55 -10.95 6.09
N PRO A 79 -6.70 -12.26 5.88
CA PRO A 79 -6.44 -12.92 4.60
C PRO A 79 -7.32 -12.37 3.47
N LYS A 80 -6.79 -12.41 2.23
CA LYS A 80 -7.49 -11.90 1.05
C LYS A 80 -8.83 -12.62 0.80
N GLU A 81 -8.90 -13.95 1.00
CA GLU A 81 -10.18 -14.66 0.85
C GLU A 81 -11.27 -14.22 1.83
N ILE A 82 -10.89 -13.90 3.08
CA ILE A 82 -11.85 -13.46 4.11
C ILE A 82 -12.38 -12.07 3.77
N ILE A 83 -11.50 -11.18 3.29
CA ILE A 83 -11.89 -9.85 2.84
C ILE A 83 -12.91 -9.94 1.70
N LEU A 84 -12.68 -10.79 0.69
CA LEU A 84 -13.61 -10.97 -0.42
C LEU A 84 -14.95 -11.57 0.01
N LYS A 85 -14.92 -12.62 0.84
CA LYS A 85 -16.14 -13.25 1.36
C LYS A 85 -17.04 -12.23 2.05
N ARG A 86 -16.50 -11.48 3.00
CA ARG A 86 -17.26 -10.47 3.75
C ARG A 86 -17.73 -9.32 2.86
N ALA A 87 -16.93 -8.93 1.86
CA ALA A 87 -17.34 -7.92 0.88
C ALA A 87 -18.58 -8.39 0.09
N ALA A 88 -18.60 -9.66 -0.31
CA ALA A 88 -19.75 -10.27 -1.00
C ALA A 88 -20.97 -10.34 -0.08
N ASP A 89 -20.83 -10.85 1.14
CA ASP A 89 -21.93 -10.96 2.12
C ASP A 89 -22.60 -9.58 2.36
N LEU A 90 -21.79 -8.52 2.50
CA LEU A 90 -22.30 -7.15 2.66
C LEU A 90 -23.00 -6.63 1.40
N ALA A 91 -22.44 -6.89 0.22
CA ALA A 91 -23.07 -6.49 -1.03
C ALA A 91 -24.42 -7.18 -1.22
N GLU A 92 -24.50 -8.50 -1.01
CA GLU A 92 -25.73 -9.27 -1.09
C GLU A 92 -26.80 -8.76 -0.12
N ALA A 93 -26.42 -8.45 1.11
CA ALA A 93 -27.32 -7.85 2.10
C ALA A 93 -27.87 -6.49 1.60
N LEU A 94 -27.02 -5.62 1.06
CA LEU A 94 -27.43 -4.30 0.55
C LEU A 94 -28.38 -4.39 -0.65
N TYR A 95 -28.20 -5.37 -1.53
CA TYR A 95 -29.09 -5.60 -2.68
C TYR A 95 -30.39 -6.33 -2.31
N SER A 96 -30.41 -7.06 -1.19
CA SER A 96 -31.60 -7.79 -0.71
C SER A 96 -32.54 -6.92 0.15
N MET A 97 -32.11 -5.73 0.56
CA MET A 97 -32.91 -4.83 1.38
C MET A 97 -33.96 -4.08 0.53
N PRO A 98 -35.20 -3.91 1.02
CA PRO A 98 -36.23 -3.17 0.30
C PRO A 98 -35.79 -1.71 0.04
N ARG A 99 -36.06 -1.21 -1.17
CA ARG A 99 -35.58 0.08 -1.75
C ARG A 99 -35.84 1.33 -0.90
N SER A 100 -36.66 1.25 0.15
CA SER A 100 -36.98 2.35 1.05
C SER A 100 -35.79 2.85 1.89
N ASN A 101 -34.65 2.16 1.90
CA ASN A 101 -33.46 2.51 2.69
C ASN A 101 -32.21 2.86 1.84
N GLN A 102 -32.38 3.14 0.54
CA GLN A 102 -31.27 3.35 -0.42
C GLN A 102 -31.05 4.83 -0.84
N LEU A 103 -31.65 5.81 -0.17
CA LEU A 103 -31.49 7.25 -0.45
C LEU A 103 -30.92 8.01 0.74
#